data_AF-A0ABD6CB53-F1
#
_entry.id   AF-A0ABD6CB53-F1
#
_cell.length_a   1.000
_cell.length_b   1.000
_cell.length_c   1.000
_cell.angle_alpha   90.00
_cell.angle_beta   90.00
_cell.angle_gamma   90.00
#
_symmetry.space_group_name_H-M   'P 1'
#
loop_
_entity.id
_entity.type
_entity.pdbx_description
1 polymer ?
#
loop_
_entity_poly.entity_id
_entity_poly.type
_entity_poly.pdbx_seq_one_letter_code
_entity_poly.pdbx_strand_id
1 'polypeptide(L)' 'MIRSRLLPFLPRRSLTVVHECRVCGVTVEPAVDVCPCCDRRSIARYEIPRGDSR' A
#
# COMPACT_ATOMS: atom_id res chain seq x y z
N MET A 1 42.84 2.01 -2.92
CA MET A 1 41.83 1.90 -1.84
C MET A 1 40.88 3.07 -1.93
N ILE A 2 39.71 2.92 -2.58
CA ILE A 2 38.71 3.99 -2.69
C ILE A 2 37.56 3.62 -1.76
N ARG A 3 37.47 4.32 -0.63
CA ARG A 3 36.40 4.18 0.36
C ARG A 3 35.21 5.03 -0.10
N SER A 4 34.29 4.43 -0.87
CA SER A 4 32.98 5.04 -1.12
C SER A 4 32.09 4.80 0.10
N ARG A 5 32.12 5.76 1.03
CA ARG A 5 31.06 5.98 2.01
C ARG A 5 30.22 7.16 1.53
N LEU A 6 28.90 7.03 1.67
CA LEU A 6 27.83 8.02 1.54
C LEU A 6 26.87 7.76 0.36
N LEU A 7 25.81 7.01 0.65
CA LEU A 7 24.47 7.40 0.22
C LEU A 7 23.74 7.89 1.48
N PRO A 8 23.85 9.18 1.83
CA PRO A 8 23.09 9.75 2.92
C PRO A 8 21.68 10.01 2.39
N PHE A 9 20.66 9.48 3.07
CA PHE A 9 19.25 9.86 2.85
C PHE A 9 18.66 9.55 1.47
N LEU A 10 18.47 8.26 1.18
CA LEU A 10 17.32 7.90 0.33
C LEU A 10 16.05 8.28 1.11
N PRO A 11 15.14 9.11 0.56
CA PRO A 11 13.89 9.42 1.22
C PRO A 11 13.17 8.09 1.51
N ARG A 12 12.67 7.92 2.73
CA ARG A 12 11.81 6.78 3.06
C ARG A 12 10.67 6.78 2.05
N ARG A 13 10.68 5.83 1.11
CA ARG A 13 9.56 5.59 0.19
C ARG A 13 8.31 5.48 1.04
N SER A 14 7.40 6.45 0.90
CA SER A 14 6.09 6.35 1.53
C SER A 14 5.24 5.40 0.67
N LEU A 15 4.69 4.38 1.32
CA LEU A 15 3.76 3.45 0.68
C LEU A 15 2.33 3.87 1.06
N THR A 16 1.42 3.88 0.09
CA THR A 16 -0.02 3.92 0.38
C THR A 16 -0.51 2.50 0.45
N VAL A 17 -1.14 2.13 1.57
CA VAL A 17 -1.82 0.84 1.70
C VAL A 17 -3.29 1.03 1.34
N VAL A 18 -3.78 0.24 0.39
CA VAL A 18 -5.18 0.24 -0.06
C VAL A 18 -5.78 -1.13 0.21
N HIS A 19 -6.99 -1.16 0.79
CA HIS A 19 -7.75 -2.39 1.00
C HIS A 19 -8.98 -2.39 0.10
N GLU A 20 -9.24 -3.48 -0.61
CA GLU A 20 -10.33 -3.56 -1.59
C GLU A 20 -11.03 -4.92 -1.53
N CYS A 21 -12.36 -4.92 -1.64
CA CYS A 21 -13.10 -6.17 -1.77
C CYS A 21 -12.91 -6.79 -3.17
N ARG A 22 -12.35 -7.99 -3.24
CA ARG A 22 -12.16 -8.75 -4.50
C ARG A 22 -13.46 -9.17 -5.20
N VAL A 23 -14.61 -9.00 -4.54
CA VAL A 23 -15.90 -9.43 -5.08
C VAL A 23 -16.67 -8.27 -5.68
N CYS A 24 -16.76 -7.14 -4.98
CA CYS A 24 -17.55 -5.99 -5.44
C CYS A 24 -16.69 -4.79 -5.87
N GLY A 25 -15.37 -4.82 -5.65
CA GLY A 25 -14.44 -3.77 -6.04
C GLY A 25 -14.44 -2.52 -5.15
N VAL A 26 -15.22 -2.51 -4.06
CA VAL A 26 -15.23 -1.35 -3.15
C VAL A 26 -13.94 -1.28 -2.34
N THR A 27 -13.40 -0.08 -2.19
CA THR A 27 -12.31 0.18 -1.24
C THR A 27 -12.88 0.14 0.18
N VAL A 28 -12.20 -0.55 1.08
CA VAL A 28 -12.62 -0.74 2.47
C VAL A 28 -11.59 -0.18 3.44
N GLU A 29 -12.00 0.01 4.69
CA GLU A 29 -11.08 0.41 5.75
C GLU A 29 -10.08 -0.72 6.09
N PRO A 30 -8.86 -0.39 6.54
CA PRO A 30 -7.83 -1.39 6.84
C PRO A 30 -8.19 -2.33 8.00
N ALA A 31 -9.15 -1.95 8.85
CA ALA A 31 -9.55 -2.72 10.03
C ALA A 31 -10.72 -3.67 9.79
N VAL A 32 -11.24 -3.77 8.56
CA VAL A 32 -12.40 -4.62 8.28
C VAL A 32 -12.01 -5.93 7.59
N ASP A 33 -12.45 -7.03 8.18
CA ASP A 33 -12.31 -8.38 7.61
C ASP A 33 -13.54 -8.78 6.75
N VAL A 34 -14.61 -7.97 6.79
CA VAL A 34 -15.88 -8.20 6.09
C VAL A 34 -16.22 -6.94 5.29
N CYS A 35 -16.51 -7.10 4.00
CA CYS A 35 -16.94 -6.00 3.16
C CYS A 35 -18.33 -5.49 3.59
N PRO A 36 -18.50 -4.20 3.92
CA PRO A 36 -19.79 -3.64 4.35
C PRO A 36 -20.83 -3.54 3.22
N CYS A 37 -20.42 -3.74 1.96
CA CYS A 37 -21.32 -3.65 0.80
C CYS A 37 -21.87 -5.00 0.34
N CYS A 38 -21.15 -6.10 0.57
CA CYS A 38 -21.53 -7.41 0.02
C CYS A 38 -21.31 -8.59 0.98
N ASP A 39 -20.92 -8.32 2.23
CA ASP A 39 -20.70 -9.29 3.31
C ASP A 39 -19.63 -10.36 3.02
N ARG A 40 -18.83 -10.17 1.97
CA ARG A 40 -17.74 -11.10 1.61
C ARG A 40 -16.46 -10.76 2.37
N ARG A 41 -15.71 -11.79 2.73
CA ARG A 41 -14.42 -11.70 3.44
C ARG A 41 -13.19 -11.68 2.54
N SER A 42 -13.41 -11.57 1.23
CA SER A 42 -12.31 -11.57 0.25
C SER A 42 -11.79 -10.13 0.09
N ILE A 43 -10.93 -9.70 1.01
CA ILE A 43 -10.30 -8.38 0.99
C ILE A 43 -8.85 -8.49 0.53
N ALA A 44 -8.48 -7.76 -0.52
CA ALA A 44 -7.12 -7.60 -0.98
C ALA A 44 -6.45 -6.42 -0.29
N ARG A 45 -5.14 -6.53 -0.03
CA ARG A 45 -4.29 -5.44 0.41
C ARG A 45 -3.24 -5.14 -0.65
N TYR A 46 -3.15 -3.88 -1.05
CA TYR A 46 -2.18 -3.39 -2.02
C TYR A 46 -1.25 -2.39 -1.34
N GLU A 47 0.05 -2.49 -1.63
CA GLU A 47 1.05 -1.51 -1.23
C GLU A 47 1.51 -0.76 -2.46
N ILE A 48 1.01 0.46 -2.63
CA ILE A 48 1.29 1.29 -3.78
C ILE A 48 2.44 2.23 -3.39
N PRO A 49 3.61 2.13 -4.03
CA PRO A 49 4.66 3.12 -3.82
C PRO A 49 4.12 4.49 -4.25
N ARG A 50 4.20 5.48 -3.37
CA ARG A 50 3.98 6.86 -3.79
C ARG A 50 5.15 7.24 -4.67
N GLY A 51 4.94 7.24 -5.98
CA GLY A 51 5.89 7.80 -6.92
C GLY A 51 5.85 9.31 -6.79
N ASP A 52 6.98 9.94 -6.47
CA ASP A 52 7.20 11.34 -6.81
C ASP A 52 6.99 11.46 -8.32
N SER A 53 5.82 11.99 -8.71
CA SER A 53 5.50 12.24 -10.11
C SER A 53 6.33 13.46 -10.53
N ARG A 54 7.58 13.23 -10.94
CA ARG A 54 8.48 14.27 -11.43
C ARG A 54 9.04 13.92 -12.80
#